data_AF-A0A1S1Z1F7-F1
#
_entry.id   AF-A0A1S1Z1F7-F1
#
_cell.length_a   1.000
_cell.length_b   1.000
_cell.length_c   1.000
_cell.angle_alpha   90.00
_cell.angle_beta   90.00
_cell.angle_gamma   90.00
#
_symmetry.space_group_name_H-M   'P 1'
#
loop_
_entity.id
_entity.type
_entity.pdbx_description
1 polymer ?
#
loop_
_entity_poly.entity_id
_entity_poly.type
_entity_poly.pdbx_seq_one_letter_code
_entity_poly.pdbx_strand_id
1 'polypeptide(L)'
;MEAKKEISSKIDDFLLENEITLAEKIKELESESIYALGQTAVREEQSFDEVTKKVDIIFNNMRYKVMAKIMSDGDLSEAQKEIKLQESLLDIYQLQNSVEEMILRISIHLEDMNNDTRSLLKRTSDVGEEFVSNITTLTSSIFK
;
A
#
# COMPACT_ATOMS: atom_id res chain seq x y z
N MET A 1 -22.92 -38.14 41.89
CA MET A 1 -23.46 -36.81 41.51
C MET A 1 -22.38 -35.74 41.52
N GLU A 2 -21.41 -35.78 42.44
CA GLU A 2 -20.29 -34.82 42.53
C GLU A 2 -19.28 -34.90 41.37
N ALA A 3 -18.84 -36.10 40.97
CA ALA A 3 -17.90 -36.26 39.85
C ALA A 3 -18.41 -35.70 38.50
N LYS A 4 -19.74 -35.69 38.30
CA LYS A 4 -20.36 -35.14 37.08
C LYS A 4 -20.35 -33.61 37.07
N LYS A 5 -20.52 -32.98 38.24
CA LYS A 5 -20.38 -31.53 38.42
C LYS A 5 -18.93 -31.08 38.28
N GLU A 6 -17.99 -31.88 38.79
CA GLU A 6 -16.55 -31.58 38.74
C GLU A 6 -15.98 -31.69 37.32
N ILE A 7 -16.45 -32.68 36.53
CA ILE A 7 -16.11 -32.79 35.10
C ILE A 7 -16.76 -31.65 34.31
N SER A 8 -18.01 -31.28 34.61
CA SER A 8 -18.69 -30.16 33.95
C SER A 8 -17.97 -28.84 34.19
N SER A 9 -17.55 -28.54 35.44
CA SER A 9 -16.83 -27.29 35.74
C SER A 9 -15.46 -27.23 35.06
N LYS A 10 -14.72 -28.35 35.02
CA LYS A 10 -13.43 -28.38 34.30
C LYS A 10 -13.57 -28.18 32.79
N ILE A 11 -14.69 -28.63 32.22
CA ILE A 11 -15.00 -28.40 30.81
C ILE A 11 -15.39 -26.93 30.59
N ASP A 12 -16.24 -26.36 31.44
CA ASP A 12 -16.61 -24.95 31.36
C ASP A 12 -15.38 -24.03 31.50
N ASP A 13 -14.47 -24.34 32.43
CA ASP A 13 -13.21 -23.60 32.62
C ASP A 13 -12.32 -23.71 31.37
N PHE A 14 -12.20 -24.90 30.76
CA PHE A 14 -11.42 -25.11 29.55
C PHE A 14 -12.01 -24.40 28.32
N LEU A 15 -13.33 -24.31 28.23
CA LEU A 15 -14.02 -23.58 27.16
C LEU A 15 -13.85 -22.07 27.31
N LEU A 16 -13.98 -21.56 28.53
CA LEU A 16 -13.76 -20.14 28.84
C LEU A 16 -12.32 -19.73 28.54
N GLU A 17 -11.34 -20.56 28.89
CA GLU A 17 -9.92 -20.31 28.63
C GLU A 17 -9.62 -20.30 27.12
N ASN A 18 -10.27 -21.16 26.34
CA ASN A 18 -10.17 -21.14 24.88
C ASN A 18 -10.83 -19.90 24.26
N GLU A 19 -12.00 -19.49 24.72
CA GLU A 19 -12.66 -18.27 24.22
C GLU A 19 -11.81 -17.02 24.49
N ILE A 20 -11.24 -16.90 25.69
CA ILE A 20 -10.32 -15.81 26.05
C ILE A 20 -9.08 -15.84 25.15
N THR A 21 -8.46 -17.02 24.99
CA THR A 21 -7.25 -17.18 24.15
C THR A 21 -7.53 -16.83 22.69
N LEU A 22 -8.67 -17.24 22.14
CA LEU A 22 -9.09 -16.92 20.78
C LEU A 22 -9.35 -15.42 20.60
N ALA A 23 -10.06 -14.79 21.53
CA ALA A 23 -10.32 -13.36 21.50
C ALA A 23 -9.02 -12.53 21.57
N GLU A 24 -8.06 -12.93 22.41
CA GLU A 24 -6.75 -12.29 22.51
C GLU A 24 -5.94 -12.46 21.21
N LYS A 25 -5.96 -13.64 20.60
CA LYS A 25 -5.25 -13.89 19.33
C LYS A 25 -5.85 -13.14 18.14
N ILE A 26 -7.18 -13.03 18.08
CA ILE A 26 -7.85 -12.20 17.06
C ILE A 26 -7.43 -10.74 17.21
N LYS A 27 -7.42 -10.22 18.44
CA LYS A 27 -7.02 -8.84 18.73
C LYS A 27 -5.56 -8.56 18.40
N GLU A 28 -4.66 -9.50 18.68
CA GLU A 28 -3.25 -9.40 18.26
C GLU A 28 -3.13 -9.32 16.73
N LEU A 29 -3.80 -10.22 16.00
CA LEU A 29 -3.78 -10.27 14.54
C LEU A 29 -4.34 -8.99 13.89
N GLU A 30 -5.45 -8.46 14.42
CA GLU A 30 -6.00 -7.18 13.96
C GLU A 30 -5.01 -6.03 14.17
N SER A 31 -4.35 -5.98 15.34
CA SER A 31 -3.40 -4.91 15.66
C SER A 31 -2.14 -4.94 14.80
N GLU A 32 -1.59 -6.12 14.54
CA GLU A 32 -0.40 -6.29 13.70
C GLU A 32 -0.71 -5.99 12.23
N SER A 33 -1.89 -6.38 11.74
CA SER A 33 -2.31 -6.10 10.37
C SER A 33 -2.50 -4.61 10.10
N ILE A 34 -3.14 -3.87 11.02
CA ILE A 34 -3.35 -2.42 10.91
C ILE A 34 -2.01 -1.69 10.95
N TYR A 35 -1.09 -2.12 11.82
CA TYR A 35 0.24 -1.53 11.93
C TYR A 35 1.08 -1.77 10.67
N ALA A 36 1.06 -3.00 10.12
CA ALA A 36 1.77 -3.34 8.89
C ALA A 36 1.23 -2.58 7.67
N LEU A 37 -0.10 -2.46 7.53
CA LEU A 37 -0.73 -1.66 6.47
C LEU A 37 -0.39 -0.16 6.61
N GLY A 38 -0.39 0.36 7.84
CA GLY A 38 -0.01 1.76 8.12
C GLY A 38 1.45 2.05 7.76
N GLN A 39 2.39 1.16 8.12
CA GLN A 39 3.79 1.32 7.74
C GLN A 39 4.03 1.21 6.23
N THR A 40 3.29 0.34 5.54
CA THR A 40 3.43 0.15 4.09
C THR A 40 2.98 1.38 3.33
N ALA A 41 1.84 1.97 3.71
CA ALA A 41 1.33 3.21 3.11
C ALA A 41 2.32 4.39 3.25
N VAL A 42 2.94 4.57 4.43
CA VAL A 42 3.92 5.64 4.65
C VAL A 42 5.20 5.43 3.81
N ARG A 43 5.64 4.18 3.63
CA ARG A 43 6.79 3.87 2.77
C ARG A 43 6.48 4.09 1.29
N GLU A 44 5.28 3.80 0.85
CA GLU A 44 4.82 4.06 -0.51
C GLU A 44 4.82 5.56 -0.81
N GLU A 45 4.28 6.38 0.10
CA GLU A 45 4.28 7.85 -0.02
C GLU A 45 5.72 8.42 -0.08
N GLN A 46 6.61 7.99 0.81
CA GLN A 46 8.01 8.41 0.82
C GLN A 46 8.76 8.02 -0.47
N SER A 47 8.46 6.83 -1.00
CA SER A 47 9.07 6.35 -2.25
C SER A 47 8.60 7.15 -3.45
N PHE A 48 7.33 7.58 -3.46
CA PHE A 48 6.74 8.38 -4.53
C PHE A 48 7.37 9.78 -4.62
N ASP A 49 7.55 10.44 -3.48
CA ASP A 49 8.21 11.75 -3.39
C ASP A 49 9.66 11.69 -3.89
N GLU A 50 10.37 10.61 -3.58
CA GLU A 50 11.75 10.41 -4.04
C GLU A 50 11.82 10.21 -5.56
N VAL A 51 10.91 9.41 -6.13
CA VAL A 51 10.83 9.18 -7.58
C VAL A 51 10.56 10.48 -8.32
N THR A 52 9.59 11.28 -7.85
CA THR A 52 9.22 12.56 -8.47
C THR A 52 10.40 13.54 -8.49
N LYS A 53 11.11 13.69 -7.35
CA LYS A 53 12.32 14.53 -7.27
C LYS A 53 13.42 14.08 -8.23
N LYS A 54 13.63 12.77 -8.38
CA LYS A 54 14.65 12.23 -9.31
C LYS A 54 14.29 12.53 -10.77
N VAL A 55 13.01 12.43 -11.12
CA VAL A 55 12.50 12.73 -12.47
C VAL A 55 12.76 14.20 -12.82
N ASP A 56 12.46 15.12 -11.91
CA ASP A 56 12.75 16.55 -12.09
C ASP A 56 14.24 16.82 -12.33
N ILE A 57 15.11 16.20 -11.52
CA ILE A 57 16.56 16.34 -11.65
C ILE A 57 17.03 15.84 -13.03
N ILE A 58 16.52 14.70 -13.49
CA ILE A 58 16.86 14.14 -14.81
C ILE A 58 16.47 15.11 -15.92
N PHE A 59 15.24 15.61 -15.92
CA PHE A 59 14.76 16.51 -16.96
C PHE A 59 15.45 17.88 -16.93
N ASN A 60 15.80 18.40 -15.76
CA ASN A 60 16.62 19.60 -15.65
C ASN A 60 18.02 19.38 -16.23
N ASN A 61 18.66 18.25 -15.92
CA ASN A 61 19.95 17.90 -16.50
C ASN A 61 19.89 17.76 -18.04
N MET A 62 18.80 17.21 -18.57
CA MET A 62 18.59 17.13 -20.02
C MET A 62 18.47 18.52 -20.65
N ARG A 63 17.67 19.41 -20.05
CA ARG A 63 17.54 20.81 -20.50
C ARG A 63 18.89 21.52 -20.55
N TYR A 64 19.67 21.43 -19.46
CA TYR A 64 21.00 22.04 -19.42
C TYR A 64 21.97 21.48 -20.46
N LYS A 65 21.99 20.16 -20.67
CA LYS A 65 22.84 19.53 -21.68
C LYS A 65 22.49 19.97 -23.10
N VAL A 66 21.20 20.04 -23.41
CA VAL A 66 20.71 20.48 -24.72
C VAL A 66 21.01 21.95 -24.95
N MET A 67 20.75 22.81 -23.95
CA MET A 67 21.12 24.22 -23.99
C MET A 67 22.60 24.41 -24.26
N ALA A 68 23.46 23.75 -23.48
CA ALA A 68 24.91 23.85 -23.66
C ALA A 68 25.35 23.42 -25.06
N LYS A 69 24.81 22.30 -25.56
CA LYS A 69 25.12 21.78 -26.90
C LYS A 69 24.76 22.78 -27.99
N ILE A 70 23.54 23.32 -27.97
CA ILE A 70 23.05 24.25 -29.01
C ILE A 70 23.80 25.58 -28.95
N MET A 71 24.04 26.11 -27.75
CA MET A 71 24.75 27.39 -27.59
C MET A 71 26.21 27.30 -28.04
N SER A 72 26.84 26.14 -27.87
CA SER A 72 28.23 25.87 -28.32
C SER A 72 28.36 25.56 -29.82
N ASP A 73 27.25 25.40 -30.54
CA ASP A 73 27.23 25.04 -31.96
C ASP A 73 27.60 26.27 -32.82
N GLY A 74 28.83 26.26 -33.34
CA GLY A 74 29.36 27.37 -34.14
C GLY A 74 28.81 27.44 -35.56
N ASP A 75 28.16 26.38 -36.03
CA ASP A 75 27.63 26.28 -37.40
C ASP A 75 26.24 26.94 -37.54
N LEU A 76 25.61 27.29 -36.41
CA LEU A 76 24.28 27.89 -36.37
C LEU A 76 24.35 29.40 -36.14
N SER A 77 23.53 30.15 -36.88
CA SER A 77 23.23 31.54 -36.53
C SER A 77 22.42 31.63 -35.23
N GLU A 78 22.42 32.80 -34.59
CA GLU A 78 21.69 33.01 -33.33
C GLU A 78 20.18 32.74 -33.47
N ALA A 79 19.56 33.12 -34.57
CA ALA A 79 18.15 32.81 -34.84
C ALA A 79 17.90 31.30 -34.98
N GLN A 80 18.83 30.56 -35.60
CA GLN A 80 18.74 29.10 -35.71
C GLN A 80 18.94 28.41 -34.35
N LYS A 81 19.82 28.94 -33.50
CA LYS A 81 20.00 28.45 -32.13
C LYS A 81 18.73 28.66 -31.31
N GLU A 82 18.08 29.82 -31.42
CA GLU A 82 16.84 30.11 -30.71
C GLU A 82 15.73 29.12 -31.10
N ILE A 83 15.48 28.93 -32.40
CA ILE A 83 14.47 27.99 -32.89
C ILE A 83 14.76 26.57 -32.40
N LYS A 84 15.99 26.09 -32.62
CA LYS A 84 16.41 24.74 -32.24
C LYS A 84 16.33 24.52 -30.73
N LEU A 85 16.60 25.55 -29.94
CA LEU A 85 16.47 25.52 -28.49
C LEU A 85 15.01 25.40 -28.08
N GLN A 86 14.11 26.19 -28.67
CA GLN A 86 12.67 26.13 -28.39
C GLN A 86 12.10 24.74 -28.72
N GLU A 87 12.43 24.20 -29.90
CA GLU A 87 12.02 22.85 -30.32
C GLU A 87 12.54 21.78 -29.35
N SER A 88 13.84 21.79 -29.06
CA SER A 88 14.44 20.75 -28.20
C SER A 88 13.95 20.84 -26.75
N LEU A 89 13.67 22.05 -26.24
CA LEU A 89 13.07 22.21 -24.91
C LEU A 89 11.62 21.74 -24.91
N LEU A 90 10.84 22.04 -25.94
CA LEU A 90 9.46 21.56 -26.08
C LEU A 90 9.39 20.03 -26.06
N ASP A 91 10.27 19.35 -26.81
CA ASP A 91 10.37 17.88 -26.80
C ASP A 91 10.64 17.34 -25.39
N ILE A 92 11.54 17.99 -24.64
CA ILE A 92 11.84 17.60 -23.26
C ILE A 92 10.63 17.79 -22.35
N TYR A 93 9.88 18.89 -22.48
CA TYR A 93 8.68 19.13 -21.69
C TYR A 93 7.57 18.13 -22.01
N GLN A 94 7.37 17.79 -23.28
CA GLN A 94 6.40 16.76 -23.69
C GLN A 94 6.77 15.39 -23.10
N LEU A 95 8.05 15.04 -23.13
CA LEU A 95 8.54 13.81 -22.51
C LEU A 95 8.35 13.81 -20.99
N GLN A 96 8.63 14.94 -20.31
CA GLN A 96 8.39 15.10 -18.88
C GLN A 96 6.91 14.87 -18.53
N ASN A 97 6.00 15.53 -19.24
CA ASN A 97 4.56 15.35 -19.03
C ASN A 97 4.14 13.88 -19.22
N SER A 98 4.64 13.21 -20.25
CA SER A 98 4.30 11.79 -20.50
C SER A 98 4.77 10.86 -19.37
N VAL A 99 5.95 11.14 -18.80
CA VAL A 99 6.47 10.39 -17.65
C VAL A 99 5.65 10.68 -16.39
N GLU A 100 5.30 11.95 -16.12
CA GLU A 100 4.46 12.33 -14.98
C GLU A 100 3.06 11.70 -15.05
N GLU A 101 2.45 11.66 -16.24
CA GLU A 101 1.17 10.96 -16.45
C GLU A 101 1.28 9.44 -16.22
N MET A 102 2.41 8.83 -16.59
CA MET A 102 2.66 7.42 -16.32
C MET A 102 2.80 7.16 -14.82
N ILE A 103 3.55 8.03 -14.12
CA ILE A 103 3.73 7.98 -12.67
C ILE A 103 2.37 8.10 -11.97
N LEU A 104 1.54 9.08 -12.36
CA LEU A 104 0.20 9.26 -11.81
C LEU A 104 -0.69 8.02 -12.01
N ARG A 105 -0.68 7.43 -13.23
CA ARG A 105 -1.44 6.21 -13.51
C ARG A 105 -1.01 5.02 -12.64
N ILE A 106 0.29 4.87 -12.42
CA ILE A 106 0.81 3.82 -11.54
C ILE A 106 0.37 4.06 -10.10
N SER A 107 0.39 5.30 -9.61
CA SER A 107 -0.09 5.63 -8.26
C SER A 107 -1.55 5.28 -8.05
N ILE A 108 -2.42 5.61 -9.00
CA ILE A 108 -3.83 5.25 -8.95
C ILE A 108 -3.98 3.72 -8.89
N HIS A 109 -3.22 3.00 -9.71
CA HIS A 109 -3.28 1.54 -9.71
C HIS A 109 -2.81 0.92 -8.39
N LEU A 110 -1.77 1.48 -7.76
CA LEU A 110 -1.31 1.05 -6.44
C LEU A 110 -2.34 1.34 -5.35
N GLU A 111 -3.01 2.49 -5.40
CA GLU A 111 -4.09 2.84 -4.48
C GLU A 111 -5.27 1.86 -4.61
N ASP A 112 -5.67 1.52 -5.84
CA ASP A 112 -6.70 0.52 -6.11
C ASP A 112 -6.32 -0.85 -5.54
N MET A 113 -5.09 -1.32 -5.77
CA MET A 113 -4.58 -2.58 -5.19
C MET A 113 -4.59 -2.57 -3.66
N ASN A 114 -4.26 -1.44 -3.04
CA ASN A 114 -4.28 -1.30 -1.58
C ASN A 114 -5.72 -1.36 -1.05
N ASN A 115 -6.67 -0.70 -1.72
CA ASN A 115 -8.09 -0.77 -1.39
C ASN A 115 -8.66 -2.19 -1.51
N ASP A 116 -8.31 -2.90 -2.58
CA ASP A 116 -8.71 -4.30 -2.78
C ASP A 116 -8.13 -5.22 -1.68
N THR A 117 -6.86 -5.01 -1.33
CA THR A 117 -6.21 -5.77 -0.25
C THR A 117 -6.88 -5.53 1.09
N ARG A 118 -7.20 -4.27 1.43
CA ARG A 118 -7.95 -3.92 2.64
C ARG A 118 -9.34 -4.59 2.67
N SER A 119 -10.04 -4.59 1.54
CA SER A 119 -11.34 -5.24 1.41
C SER A 119 -11.25 -6.76 1.64
N LEU A 120 -10.25 -7.41 1.05
CA LEU A 120 -10.00 -8.85 1.23
C LEU A 120 -9.68 -9.19 2.69
N LEU A 121 -8.80 -8.41 3.34
CA LEU A 121 -8.44 -8.60 4.73
C LEU A 121 -9.66 -8.45 5.64
N LYS A 122 -10.50 -7.44 5.41
CA LYS A 122 -11.75 -7.24 6.16
C LYS A 122 -12.68 -8.45 6.02
N ARG A 123 -12.93 -8.92 4.79
CA ARG A 123 -13.78 -10.11 4.56
C ARG A 123 -13.22 -11.36 5.22
N THR A 124 -11.90 -11.51 5.23
CA THR A 124 -11.22 -12.63 5.90
C THR A 124 -11.43 -12.57 7.41
N SER A 125 -11.36 -11.37 8.00
CA SER A 125 -11.68 -11.12 9.41
C SER A 125 -13.13 -11.49 9.72
N ASP A 126 -14.09 -11.00 8.93
CA ASP A 126 -15.52 -11.27 9.10
C ASP A 126 -15.83 -12.78 9.10
N VAL A 127 -15.20 -13.55 8.18
CA VAL A 127 -15.35 -15.02 8.14
C VAL A 127 -14.71 -15.69 9.37
N GLY A 128 -13.58 -15.17 9.85
CA GLY A 128 -12.94 -15.64 11.08
C GLY A 128 -13.86 -15.45 12.28
N GLU A 129 -14.46 -14.27 12.43
CA GLU A 129 -15.45 -13.99 13.49
C GLU A 129 -16.66 -14.92 13.41
N GLU A 130 -17.19 -15.14 12.20
CA GLU A 130 -18.33 -16.04 11.98
C GLU A 130 -17.97 -17.49 12.36
N PHE A 131 -16.77 -17.96 11.98
CA PHE A 131 -16.29 -19.30 12.36
C PHE A 131 -16.21 -19.45 13.87
N VAL A 132 -15.61 -18.49 14.57
CA VAL A 132 -15.48 -18.52 16.04
C VAL A 132 -16.85 -18.48 16.70
N SER A 133 -17.75 -17.61 16.25
CA SER A 133 -19.13 -17.54 16.75
C SER A 133 -19.89 -18.86 16.58
N ASN A 134 -19.74 -19.50 15.42
CA ASN A 134 -20.35 -20.80 15.13
C ASN A 134 -19.79 -21.90 16.03
N ILE A 135 -18.47 -21.96 16.23
CA ILE A 135 -17.83 -22.95 17.14
C ILE A 135 -18.28 -22.72 18.59
N THR A 136 -18.26 -21.48 19.09
CA THR A 136 -18.76 -21.14 20.43
C THR A 136 -20.21 -21.57 20.61
N THR A 137 -21.08 -21.28 19.64
CA THR A 137 -22.49 -21.66 19.68
C THR A 137 -22.66 -23.18 19.71
N LEU A 138 -21.95 -23.90 18.83
CA LEU A 138 -22.03 -25.35 18.73
C LEU A 138 -21.57 -26.01 20.03
N THR A 139 -20.44 -25.54 20.57
CA THR A 139 -19.85 -26.07 21.80
C THR A 139 -20.77 -25.81 22.98
N SER A 140 -21.31 -24.60 23.11
CA SER A 140 -22.31 -24.24 24.13
C SER A 140 -23.59 -25.08 24.06
N SER A 141 -23.98 -25.54 22.86
CA SER A 141 -25.18 -26.36 22.66
C SER A 141 -25.02 -27.82 23.09
N ILE A 142 -23.79 -28.35 23.08
CA ILE A 142 -23.48 -29.74 23.48
C ILE A 142 -23.53 -29.91 25.01
N PHE A 143 -23.33 -28.82 25.76
CA PHE A 143 -23.30 -28.81 27.22
C PHE A 143 -24.61 -28.31 27.87
N LYS A 144 -25.68 -28.13 27.09
CA LYS A 144 -27.07 -28.02 27.57
C LYS A 144 -27.71 -29.40 27.73
#